data_AF-A0A952CCQ4-F1
#
_entry.id   AF-A0A952CCQ4-F1
#
_cell.length_a   1.000
_cell.length_b   1.000
_cell.length_c   1.000
_cell.angle_alpha   90.00
_cell.angle_beta   90.00
_cell.angle_gamma   90.00
#
_symmetry.space_group_name_H-M   'P 1'
#
loop_
_entity.id
_entity.type
_entity.pdbx_description
1 polymer ?
#
loop_
_entity_poly.entity_id
_entity_poly.type
_entity_poly.pdbx_seq_one_letter_code
_entity_poly.pdbx_strand_id
1 'polypeptide(L)'
;MSISFPFLLLAVILLWMPRPWLRAGRRAARALGLGRRRRKRAFVRIRESGDNRVNFTEEFTKLRNYIDFFRALAGGLILFGNPDWGVESCFGAHDELNPVSYDDFIFQLRVVIITIGVLFQFIRFEGRVTYYAPLFYFAGLGIALCGLGPGFFAFLLVWTFNSALPIPPAGFLSVYVLFIWLLGMLFRGLYDQHVYVAVILFLLPVVVTLMARRSLALFNKKIK
;
A
#
# COMPACT_ATOMS: atom_id res chain seq x y z
N MET A 1 6.28 28.14 -7.61
CA MET A 1 5.83 26.74 -7.43
C MET A 1 5.18 26.27 -8.72
N SER A 2 5.62 25.16 -9.29
CA SER A 2 4.99 24.56 -10.48
C SER A 2 4.37 23.22 -10.09
N ILE A 3 3.15 22.97 -10.54
CA ILE A 3 2.51 21.66 -10.38
C ILE A 3 2.38 21.07 -11.77
N SER A 4 2.99 19.91 -12.00
CA SER A 4 2.71 19.14 -13.20
C SER A 4 1.39 18.39 -13.02
N PHE A 5 0.29 19.06 -13.39
CA PHE A 5 -1.06 18.49 -13.29
C PHE A 5 -1.21 17.11 -13.94
N PRO A 6 -0.59 16.80 -15.11
CA PRO A 6 -0.65 15.46 -15.68
C PRO A 6 -0.05 14.39 -14.74
N PHE A 7 1.10 14.66 -14.14
CA PHE A 7 1.74 13.74 -13.20
C PHE A 7 1.00 13.66 -11.87
N LEU A 8 0.46 14.77 -11.37
CA LEU A 8 -0.37 14.77 -10.18
C LEU A 8 -1.64 13.93 -10.39
N LEU A 9 -2.32 14.10 -11.53
CA LEU A 9 -3.50 13.31 -11.89
C LEU A 9 -3.14 11.83 -11.98
N LEU A 10 -2.02 11.49 -12.62
CA LEU A 10 -1.53 10.12 -12.71
C LEU A 10 -1.24 9.52 -11.33
N ALA A 11 -0.57 10.26 -10.44
CA ALA A 11 -0.29 9.82 -9.06
C ALA A 11 -1.59 9.57 -8.29
N VAL A 12 -2.55 10.50 -8.37
CA VAL A 12 -3.87 10.36 -7.76
C VAL A 12 -4.59 9.12 -8.29
N ILE A 13 -4.62 8.91 -9.61
CA ILE A 13 -5.25 7.72 -10.20
C ILE A 13 -4.58 6.43 -9.68
N LEU A 14 -3.24 6.36 -9.66
CA LEU A 14 -2.52 5.17 -9.23
C LEU A 14 -2.74 4.84 -7.75
N LEU A 15 -2.71 5.85 -6.88
CA LEU A 15 -2.87 5.72 -5.44
C LEU A 15 -4.33 5.45 -5.05
N TRP A 16 -5.26 6.24 -5.59
CA TRP A 16 -6.66 6.24 -5.16
C TRP A 16 -7.51 5.17 -5.83
N MET A 17 -7.12 4.67 -7.01
CA MET A 17 -7.93 3.70 -7.72
C MET A 17 -8.25 2.49 -6.82
N PRO A 18 -9.54 2.27 -6.51
CA PRO A 18 -9.91 1.23 -5.57
C PRO A 18 -9.81 -0.14 -6.26
N ARG A 19 -9.32 -1.14 -5.53
CA ARG A 19 -9.11 -2.51 -6.02
C ARG A 19 -10.30 -3.14 -6.79
N PRO A 20 -11.59 -2.86 -6.48
CA PRO A 20 -12.71 -3.38 -7.27
C PRO A 20 -12.72 -2.95 -8.74
N TRP A 21 -12.15 -1.79 -9.09
CA TRP A 21 -12.13 -1.29 -10.47
C TRP A 21 -11.24 -2.16 -11.37
N LEU A 22 -10.19 -2.77 -10.82
CA LEU A 22 -9.38 -3.79 -11.51
C LEU A 22 -10.20 -5.04 -11.90
N ARG A 23 -11.34 -5.30 -11.22
CA ARG A 23 -12.26 -6.38 -11.60
C ARG A 23 -13.12 -6.00 -12.80
N ALA A 24 -13.49 -4.73 -12.95
CA ALA A 24 -14.26 -4.23 -14.09
C ALA A 24 -13.46 -4.39 -15.39
N GLY A 25 -12.17 -4.04 -15.39
CA GLY A 25 -11.28 -4.27 -16.54
C GLY A 25 -11.18 -5.75 -16.95
N ARG A 26 -11.14 -6.68 -15.98
CA ARG A 26 -11.17 -8.12 -16.31
C ARG A 26 -12.52 -8.60 -16.83
N ARG A 27 -13.63 -7.99 -16.41
CA ARG A 27 -14.96 -8.29 -16.95
C ARG A 27 -15.07 -7.78 -18.39
N ALA A 28 -14.61 -6.57 -18.66
CA ALA A 28 -14.52 -6.00 -20.00
C ALA A 28 -13.62 -6.83 -20.92
N ALA A 29 -12.41 -7.21 -20.48
CA ALA A 29 -11.50 -8.06 -21.25
C ALA A 29 -12.08 -9.46 -21.54
N ARG A 30 -12.90 -10.02 -20.62
CA ARG A 30 -13.63 -11.27 -20.88
C ARG A 30 -14.78 -11.07 -21.85
N ALA A 31 -15.49 -9.94 -21.77
CA ALA A 31 -16.54 -9.58 -22.72
C ALA A 31 -15.98 -9.40 -24.14
N LEU A 32 -14.74 -8.90 -24.25
CA LEU A 32 -13.98 -8.76 -25.50
C LEU A 32 -13.28 -10.06 -25.96
N GLY A 33 -13.58 -11.22 -25.36
CA GLY A 33 -13.02 -12.51 -25.79
C GLY A 33 -11.54 -12.74 -25.46
N LEU A 34 -10.82 -11.76 -24.91
CA LEU A 34 -9.40 -11.85 -24.54
C LEU A 34 -9.13 -12.71 -23.28
N GLY A 35 -10.17 -13.27 -22.67
CA GLY A 35 -10.07 -14.04 -21.44
C GLY A 35 -9.81 -15.53 -21.66
N ARG A 36 -8.56 -16.01 -21.47
CA ARG A 36 -8.27 -17.46 -21.37
C ARG A 36 -9.13 -18.10 -20.27
N ARG A 37 -9.94 -19.10 -20.63
CA ARG A 37 -10.67 -20.00 -19.70
C ARG A 37 -9.65 -20.77 -18.85
N ARG A 38 -9.24 -20.22 -17.71
CA ARG A 38 -8.41 -20.95 -16.74
C ARG A 38 -9.31 -21.98 -16.05
N ARG A 39 -9.23 -23.26 -16.46
CA ARG A 39 -9.81 -24.40 -15.72
C ARG A 39 -9.37 -24.27 -14.27
N LYS A 40 -10.31 -24.03 -13.36
CA LYS A 40 -10.05 -24.05 -11.91
C LYS A 40 -9.69 -25.49 -11.54
N ARG A 41 -8.39 -25.79 -11.40
CA ARG A 41 -7.98 -26.98 -10.66
C ARG A 41 -8.42 -26.76 -9.22
N ALA A 42 -9.46 -27.47 -8.81
CA ALA A 42 -10.01 -27.43 -7.47
C ALA A 42 -9.09 -28.19 -6.51
N PHE A 43 -7.96 -27.58 -6.14
CA PHE A 43 -7.28 -27.97 -4.91
C PHE A 43 -7.95 -27.20 -3.78
N VAL A 44 -9.09 -27.71 -3.33
CA VAL A 44 -9.79 -27.18 -2.16
C VAL A 44 -9.00 -27.65 -0.94
N ARG A 45 -7.98 -26.88 -0.53
CA ARG A 45 -7.61 -26.89 0.89
C ARG A 45 -8.81 -26.31 1.63
N ILE A 46 -9.57 -27.18 2.27
CA ILE A 46 -10.66 -26.80 3.17
C ILE A 46 -10.00 -26.05 4.31
N ARG A 47 -9.98 -24.73 4.18
CA ARG A 47 -9.46 -23.85 5.22
C ARG A 47 -10.51 -23.81 6.32
N GLU A 48 -10.11 -24.13 7.56
CA GLU A 48 -11.02 -24.06 8.69
C GLU A 48 -11.63 -22.66 8.78
N SER A 49 -12.95 -22.62 8.98
CA SER A 49 -13.71 -21.38 9.08
C SER A 49 -13.29 -20.60 10.33
N GLY A 50 -12.28 -19.75 10.19
CA GLY A 50 -11.71 -18.98 11.31
C GLY A 50 -10.22 -18.66 11.12
N ASP A 51 -9.50 -19.43 10.31
CA ASP A 51 -8.10 -19.17 10.03
C ASP A 51 -7.93 -17.95 9.10
N ASN A 52 -7.61 -16.81 9.71
CA ASN A 52 -7.32 -15.54 9.02
C ASN A 52 -5.82 -15.32 8.77
N ARG A 53 -4.94 -16.31 8.98
CA ARG A 53 -3.47 -16.13 8.86
C ARG A 53 -3.03 -15.71 7.44
N VAL A 54 -1.95 -14.97 7.35
CA VAL A 54 -1.38 -14.56 6.06
C VAL A 54 -0.57 -15.71 5.46
N ASN A 55 -1.02 -16.28 4.35
CA ASN A 55 -0.32 -17.39 3.66
C ASN A 55 0.59 -16.85 2.55
N PHE A 56 1.90 -17.08 2.67
CA PHE A 56 2.90 -16.67 1.68
C PHE A 56 2.54 -17.13 0.26
N THR A 57 2.39 -18.44 0.04
CA THR A 57 2.12 -19.00 -1.29
C THR A 57 0.84 -18.46 -1.94
N GLU A 58 -0.21 -18.26 -1.14
CA GLU A 58 -1.48 -17.73 -1.66
C GLU A 58 -1.40 -16.26 -2.02
N GLU A 59 -0.60 -15.46 -1.32
CA GLU A 59 -0.47 -14.03 -1.58
C GLU A 59 0.48 -13.75 -2.76
N PHE A 60 1.59 -14.47 -2.88
CA PHE A 60 2.54 -14.28 -3.99
C PHE A 60 2.08 -14.86 -5.33
N THR A 61 1.06 -15.71 -5.36
CA THR A 61 0.47 -16.22 -6.62
C THR A 61 -0.54 -15.27 -7.26
N LYS A 62 -0.97 -14.22 -6.54
CA LYS A 62 -2.01 -13.30 -6.97
C LYS A 62 -1.42 -12.14 -7.77
N LEU A 63 -1.59 -12.15 -9.09
CA LEU A 63 -1.16 -11.02 -9.97
C LEU A 63 -1.65 -9.64 -9.48
N ARG A 64 -2.85 -9.57 -8.90
CA ARG A 64 -3.42 -8.33 -8.36
C ARG A 64 -2.55 -7.68 -7.29
N ASN A 65 -1.84 -8.48 -6.50
CA ASN A 65 -0.98 -8.00 -5.43
C ASN A 65 0.24 -7.28 -6.01
N TYR A 66 0.83 -7.78 -7.10
CA TYR A 66 1.89 -7.08 -7.81
C TYR A 66 1.42 -5.79 -8.48
N ILE A 67 0.21 -5.79 -9.07
CA ILE A 67 -0.37 -4.55 -9.60
C ILE A 67 -0.56 -3.51 -8.47
N ASP A 68 -1.05 -3.94 -7.31
CA ASP A 68 -1.18 -3.08 -6.13
C ASP A 68 0.17 -2.56 -5.63
N PHE A 69 1.22 -3.39 -5.68
CA PHE A 69 2.58 -3.00 -5.36
C PHE A 69 3.10 -1.93 -6.34
N PHE A 70 3.09 -2.21 -7.64
CA PHE A 70 3.67 -1.30 -8.63
C PHE A 70 2.92 0.01 -8.73
N ARG A 71 1.59 0.01 -8.60
CA ARG A 71 0.83 1.27 -8.61
C ARG A 71 1.09 2.12 -7.36
N ALA A 72 1.26 1.51 -6.20
CA ALA A 72 1.58 2.24 -4.97
C ALA A 72 3.01 2.81 -5.03
N LEU A 73 3.94 2.01 -5.55
CA LEU A 73 5.32 2.42 -5.79
C LEU A 73 5.38 3.59 -6.76
N ALA A 74 4.85 3.43 -7.98
CA ALA A 74 4.87 4.47 -9.00
C ALA A 74 4.10 5.73 -8.56
N GLY A 75 2.90 5.57 -8.01
CA GLY A 75 2.11 6.70 -7.52
C GLY A 75 2.79 7.43 -6.35
N GLY A 76 3.44 6.70 -5.44
CA GLY A 76 4.20 7.28 -4.34
C GLY A 76 5.43 8.04 -4.82
N LEU A 77 6.18 7.46 -5.76
CA LEU A 77 7.37 8.08 -6.36
C LEU A 77 7.03 9.34 -7.14
N ILE A 78 5.94 9.34 -7.92
CA ILE A 78 5.50 10.55 -8.65
C ILE A 78 5.09 11.65 -7.65
N LEU A 79 4.46 11.27 -6.52
CA LEU A 79 3.95 12.24 -5.55
C LEU A 79 5.08 12.85 -4.70
N PHE A 80 5.96 12.02 -4.13
CA PHE A 80 7.01 12.46 -3.20
C PHE A 80 8.36 12.70 -3.88
N GLY A 81 8.58 12.15 -5.07
CA GLY A 81 9.92 12.04 -5.65
C GLY A 81 10.76 10.99 -4.95
N ASN A 82 11.90 10.67 -5.54
CA ASN A 82 12.96 9.92 -4.90
C ASN A 82 14.31 10.30 -5.53
N PRO A 83 15.14 11.09 -4.84
CA PRO A 83 16.45 11.51 -5.33
C PRO A 83 17.37 10.33 -5.66
N ASP A 84 17.31 9.25 -4.87
CA ASP A 84 18.15 8.06 -5.07
C ASP A 84 17.88 7.38 -6.42
N TRP A 85 16.68 7.57 -6.98
CA TRP A 85 16.24 6.98 -8.25
C TRP A 85 16.15 8.01 -9.38
N GLY A 86 16.55 9.27 -9.13
CA GLY A 86 16.45 10.35 -10.10
C GLY A 86 15.00 10.68 -10.50
N VAL A 87 14.03 10.40 -9.63
CA VAL A 87 12.62 10.69 -9.89
C VAL A 87 12.25 11.98 -9.19
N GLU A 88 11.88 13.00 -9.97
CA GLU A 88 11.36 14.25 -9.44
C GLU A 88 9.89 14.11 -9.02
N SER A 89 9.49 14.90 -8.01
CA SER A 89 8.09 15.00 -7.60
C SER A 89 7.27 15.76 -8.65
N CYS A 90 5.96 15.47 -8.72
CA CYS A 90 5.03 16.27 -9.54
C CYS A 90 4.85 17.72 -9.05
N PHE A 91 5.41 18.06 -7.89
CA PHE A 91 5.56 19.43 -7.40
C PHE A 91 7.00 19.91 -7.65
N GLY A 92 7.17 20.91 -8.51
CA GLY A 92 8.44 21.55 -8.78
C GLY A 92 8.71 22.71 -7.81
N ALA A 93 9.92 22.74 -7.27
CA ALA A 93 10.44 23.88 -6.53
C ALA A 93 10.67 25.06 -7.50
N HIS A 94 10.47 26.29 -7.02
CA HIS A 94 10.76 27.51 -7.77
C HIS A 94 11.56 28.42 -6.86
N ASP A 95 12.65 28.97 -7.38
CA ASP A 95 13.67 29.66 -6.60
C ASP A 95 13.19 30.92 -5.83
N GLU A 96 13.68 30.98 -4.59
CA GLU A 96 14.35 32.10 -3.91
C GLU A 96 13.64 33.11 -2.98
N LEU A 97 12.31 33.22 -2.89
CA LEU A 97 11.75 34.35 -2.09
C LEU A 97 11.07 34.04 -0.76
N ASN A 98 10.81 32.77 -0.39
CA ASN A 98 10.40 32.35 0.97
C ASN A 98 10.31 30.81 1.07
N PRO A 99 11.42 30.07 1.15
CA PRO A 99 11.41 28.60 0.99
C PRO A 99 10.68 27.83 2.10
N VAL A 100 10.71 28.31 3.35
CA VAL A 100 10.31 27.49 4.51
C VAL A 100 8.81 27.21 4.58
N SER A 101 7.94 28.20 4.27
CA SER A 101 6.50 28.04 4.45
C SER A 101 5.82 27.22 3.35
N TYR A 102 6.40 27.18 2.14
CA TYR A 102 5.80 26.47 1.01
C TYR A 102 6.14 24.98 1.01
N ASP A 103 7.33 24.60 1.46
CA ASP A 103 7.76 23.21 1.51
C ASP A 103 6.93 22.39 2.52
N ASP A 104 6.65 22.96 3.69
CA ASP A 104 5.79 22.34 4.70
C ASP A 104 4.36 22.15 4.19
N PHE A 105 3.79 23.16 3.52
CA PHE A 105 2.45 23.07 2.94
C PHE A 105 2.37 22.00 1.84
N ILE A 106 3.36 21.92 0.95
CA ILE A 106 3.42 20.90 -0.09
C ILE A 106 3.55 19.50 0.53
N PHE A 107 4.39 19.36 1.55
CA PHE A 107 4.53 18.10 2.27
C PHE A 107 3.20 17.67 2.89
N GLN A 108 2.50 18.57 3.58
CA GLN A 108 1.18 18.30 4.14
C GLN A 108 0.16 17.89 3.07
N LEU A 109 0.15 18.57 1.92
CA LEU A 109 -0.72 18.22 0.79
C LEU A 109 -0.43 16.82 0.26
N ARG A 110 0.85 16.46 0.08
CA ARG A 110 1.28 15.11 -0.31
C ARG A 110 0.81 14.07 0.71
N VAL A 111 0.95 14.36 2.00
CA VAL A 111 0.47 13.50 3.10
C VAL A 111 -1.05 13.33 3.06
N VAL A 112 -1.82 14.38 2.78
CA VAL A 112 -3.28 14.27 2.63
C VAL A 112 -3.66 13.37 1.46
N ILE A 113 -3.04 13.57 0.29
CA ILE A 113 -3.31 12.78 -0.92
C ILE A 113 -3.04 11.29 -0.67
N ILE A 114 -1.88 10.96 -0.10
CA ILE A 114 -1.53 9.56 0.18
C ILE A 114 -2.42 8.97 1.27
N THR A 115 -2.83 9.75 2.28
CA THR A 115 -3.76 9.31 3.34
C THR A 115 -5.09 8.89 2.75
N ILE A 116 -5.68 9.71 1.87
CA ILE A 116 -6.93 9.38 1.17
C ILE A 116 -6.78 8.08 0.38
N GLY A 117 -5.66 7.93 -0.34
CA GLY A 117 -5.33 6.70 -1.05
C GLY A 117 -5.32 5.49 -0.13
N VAL A 118 -4.61 5.57 1.01
CA VAL A 118 -4.57 4.51 2.02
C VAL A 118 -5.97 4.15 2.52
N LEU A 119 -6.79 5.15 2.90
CA LEU A 119 -8.18 4.95 3.34
C LEU A 119 -8.99 4.16 2.32
N PHE A 120 -8.90 4.52 1.02
CA PHE A 120 -9.59 3.78 -0.04
C PHE A 120 -9.10 2.33 -0.23
N GLN A 121 -7.86 2.03 0.15
CA GLN A 121 -7.32 0.67 -0.01
C GLN A 121 -7.74 -0.29 1.10
N PHE A 122 -7.90 0.19 2.33
CA PHE A 122 -8.26 -0.70 3.44
C PHE A 122 -9.74 -0.61 3.85
N ILE A 123 -10.44 0.50 3.59
CA ILE A 123 -11.88 0.64 3.89
C ILE A 123 -12.70 0.27 2.66
N ARG A 124 -13.70 -0.60 2.84
CA ARG A 124 -14.66 -0.95 1.79
C ARG A 124 -16.09 -0.89 2.29
N PHE A 125 -16.93 -0.22 1.51
CA PHE A 125 -18.37 -0.10 1.75
C PHE A 125 -19.12 -1.00 0.76
N GLU A 126 -19.61 -2.15 1.23
CA GLU A 126 -20.48 -3.05 0.45
C GLU A 126 -21.67 -3.47 1.32
N GLY A 127 -22.61 -2.54 1.54
CA GLY A 127 -23.73 -2.67 2.48
C GLY A 127 -23.33 -2.63 3.96
N ARG A 128 -22.11 -3.06 4.29
CA ARG A 128 -21.46 -2.90 5.60
C ARG A 128 -19.99 -2.48 5.41
N VAL A 129 -19.45 -1.77 6.40
CA VAL A 129 -18.03 -1.39 6.43
C VAL A 129 -17.18 -2.62 6.71
N THR A 130 -16.26 -2.93 5.80
CA THR A 130 -15.30 -4.03 5.95
C THR A 130 -13.88 -3.50 5.77
N TYR A 131 -12.95 -4.03 6.57
CA TYR A 131 -11.56 -3.60 6.58
C TYR A 131 -10.65 -4.69 5.98
N TYR A 132 -9.76 -4.31 5.07
CA TYR A 132 -8.86 -5.23 4.38
C TYR A 132 -7.39 -4.84 4.53
N ALA A 133 -6.48 -5.80 4.61
CA ALA A 133 -5.03 -5.54 4.66
C ALA A 133 -4.47 -5.31 3.26
N PRO A 134 -4.01 -4.09 2.89
CA PRO A 134 -3.47 -3.85 1.57
C PRO A 134 -1.95 -4.11 1.54
N LEU A 135 -1.51 -5.31 1.96
CA LEU A 135 -0.09 -5.62 2.24
C LEU A 135 0.88 -5.19 1.12
N PHE A 136 0.60 -5.58 -0.12
CA PHE A 136 1.46 -5.26 -1.26
C PHE A 136 1.42 -3.78 -1.65
N TYR A 137 0.29 -3.10 -1.41
CA TYR A 137 0.21 -1.66 -1.62
C TYR A 137 1.14 -0.94 -0.64
N PHE A 138 1.14 -1.31 0.64
CA PHE A 138 2.07 -0.77 1.62
C PHE A 138 3.53 -1.15 1.38
N ALA A 139 3.79 -2.30 0.76
CA ALA A 139 5.14 -2.66 0.33
C ALA A 139 5.66 -1.70 -0.76
N GLY A 140 4.84 -1.44 -1.78
CA GLY A 140 5.19 -0.47 -2.83
C GLY A 140 5.33 0.94 -2.28
N LEU A 141 4.38 1.36 -1.44
CA LEU A 141 4.41 2.68 -0.78
C LEU A 141 5.60 2.83 0.16
N GLY A 142 5.99 1.77 0.87
CA GLY A 142 7.11 1.76 1.80
C GLY A 142 8.44 1.97 1.06
N ILE A 143 8.59 1.37 -0.12
CA ILE A 143 9.76 1.64 -0.98
C ILE A 143 9.71 3.06 -1.54
N ALA A 144 8.53 3.56 -1.93
CA ALA A 144 8.41 4.93 -2.44
C ALA A 144 8.76 5.99 -1.38
N LEU A 145 8.28 5.83 -0.15
CA LEU A 145 8.47 6.80 0.93
C LEU A 145 9.83 6.65 1.62
N CYS A 146 10.21 5.42 1.96
CA CYS A 146 11.40 5.17 2.79
C CYS A 146 12.62 4.77 1.94
N GLY A 147 12.44 4.50 0.65
CA GLY A 147 13.50 4.01 -0.24
C GLY A 147 13.64 2.50 -0.27
N LEU A 148 14.52 2.02 -1.15
CA LEU A 148 14.74 0.60 -1.39
C LEU A 148 15.22 -0.10 -0.12
N GLY A 149 16.17 0.47 0.63
CA GLY A 149 16.69 -0.11 1.87
C GLY A 149 15.59 -0.48 2.88
N PRO A 150 15.06 0.47 3.64
CA PRO A 150 14.09 0.16 4.69
C PRO A 150 12.78 -0.42 4.13
N GLY A 151 12.27 0.06 2.99
CA GLY A 151 11.02 -0.42 2.40
C GLY A 151 11.07 -1.87 1.96
N PHE A 152 12.10 -2.25 1.18
CA PHE A 152 12.24 -3.60 0.67
C PHE A 152 12.68 -4.58 1.75
N PHE A 153 13.68 -4.23 2.58
CA PHE A 153 14.15 -5.12 3.64
C PHE A 153 13.08 -5.36 4.70
N ALA A 154 12.31 -4.34 5.10
CA ALA A 154 11.19 -4.55 6.03
C ALA A 154 10.15 -5.51 5.46
N PHE A 155 9.86 -5.40 4.15
CA PHE A 155 8.92 -6.28 3.48
C PHE A 155 9.44 -7.73 3.43
N LEU A 156 10.73 -7.93 3.10
CA LEU A 156 11.34 -9.25 3.14
C LEU A 156 11.34 -9.84 4.56
N LEU A 157 11.74 -9.07 5.56
CA LEU A 157 11.83 -9.53 6.94
C LEU A 157 10.47 -9.92 7.52
N VAL A 158 9.42 -9.14 7.28
CA VAL A 158 8.07 -9.52 7.76
C VAL A 158 7.57 -10.80 7.09
N TRP A 159 7.91 -11.04 5.82
CA TRP A 159 7.56 -12.30 5.16
C TRP A 159 8.35 -13.49 5.69
N THR A 160 9.66 -13.32 5.93
CA THR A 160 10.50 -14.33 6.58
C THR A 160 9.96 -14.65 7.97
N PHE A 161 9.66 -13.63 8.77
CA PHE A 161 9.07 -13.80 10.10
C PHE A 161 7.71 -14.52 10.04
N ASN A 162 6.82 -14.11 9.14
CA ASN A 162 5.51 -14.74 8.97
C ASN A 162 5.61 -16.19 8.46
N SER A 163 6.69 -16.55 7.75
CA SER A 163 6.93 -17.94 7.34
C SER A 163 7.28 -18.84 8.53
N ALA A 164 7.98 -18.31 9.53
CA ALA A 164 8.28 -19.02 10.77
C ALA A 164 7.09 -19.02 11.75
N LEU A 165 6.40 -17.88 11.87
CA LEU A 165 5.26 -17.68 12.77
C LEU A 165 4.07 -17.08 12.00
N PRO A 166 3.17 -17.93 11.47
CA PRO A 166 2.00 -17.46 10.73
C PRO A 166 1.07 -16.61 11.61
N ILE A 167 0.99 -15.31 11.31
CA ILE A 167 0.23 -14.32 12.09
C ILE A 167 -1.00 -13.81 11.34
N PRO A 168 -2.02 -13.31 12.05
CA PRO A 168 -3.16 -12.64 11.43
C PRO A 168 -2.73 -11.31 10.76
N PRO A 169 -3.55 -10.73 9.87
CA PRO A 169 -3.15 -9.61 9.03
C PRO A 169 -2.83 -8.34 9.82
N ALA A 170 -3.50 -8.12 10.95
CA ALA A 170 -3.18 -7.02 11.87
C ALA A 170 -1.78 -7.20 12.47
N GLY A 171 -1.45 -8.40 12.96
CA GLY A 171 -0.12 -8.71 13.48
C GLY A 171 0.96 -8.56 12.41
N PHE A 172 0.68 -9.02 11.18
CA PHE A 172 1.59 -8.85 10.05
C PHE A 172 1.90 -7.36 9.82
N LEU A 173 0.87 -6.50 9.79
CA LEU A 173 1.07 -5.06 9.62
C LEU A 173 1.82 -4.44 10.79
N SER A 174 1.53 -4.83 12.02
CA SER A 174 2.26 -4.33 13.20
C SER A 174 3.75 -4.66 13.14
N VAL A 175 4.11 -5.90 12.80
CA VAL A 175 5.51 -6.32 12.65
C VAL A 175 6.17 -5.61 11.46
N TYR A 176 5.45 -5.46 10.35
CA TYR A 176 5.95 -4.71 9.19
C TYR A 176 6.24 -3.24 9.53
N VAL A 177 5.33 -2.58 10.26
CA VAL A 177 5.51 -1.19 10.74
C VAL A 177 6.74 -1.10 11.65
N LEU A 178 6.91 -2.06 12.56
CA LEU A 178 8.09 -2.10 13.44
C LEU A 178 9.39 -2.18 12.64
N PHE A 179 9.45 -3.05 11.62
CA PHE A 179 10.63 -3.13 10.75
C PHE A 179 10.83 -1.89 9.91
N ILE A 180 9.77 -1.28 9.37
CA ILE A 180 9.87 0.01 8.65
C ILE A 180 10.42 1.10 9.56
N TRP A 181 9.98 1.17 10.82
CA TRP A 181 10.46 2.14 11.78
C TRP A 181 11.93 1.93 12.13
N LEU A 182 12.31 0.71 12.54
CA LEU A 182 13.68 0.37 12.92
C LEU A 182 14.67 0.53 11.76
N LEU A 183 14.34 -0.01 10.59
CA LEU A 183 15.20 0.11 9.41
C LEU A 183 15.17 1.53 8.85
N GLY A 184 14.03 2.23 8.91
CA GLY A 184 13.94 3.64 8.52
C GLY A 184 14.89 4.49 9.36
N MET A 185 14.88 4.32 10.68
CA MET A 185 15.83 4.99 11.57
C MET A 185 17.29 4.64 11.25
N LEU A 186 17.58 3.38 10.95
CA LEU A 186 18.93 2.91 10.63
C LEU A 186 19.47 3.46 9.30
N PHE A 187 18.65 3.47 8.25
CA PHE A 187 19.09 3.82 6.89
C PHE A 187 18.87 5.28 6.51
N ARG A 188 17.83 5.93 7.06
CA ARG A 188 17.43 7.32 6.73
C ARG A 188 17.68 8.30 7.88
N GLY A 189 17.92 7.81 9.10
CA GLY A 189 18.15 8.62 10.29
C GLY A 189 16.89 8.86 11.13
N LEU A 190 17.08 9.44 12.32
CA LEU A 190 16.03 9.60 13.34
C LEU A 190 14.97 10.66 13.00
N TYR A 191 15.26 11.58 12.09
CA TYR A 191 14.41 12.74 11.82
C TYR A 191 13.79 12.73 10.41
N ASP A 192 13.85 11.62 9.69
CA ASP A 192 13.24 11.53 8.36
C ASP A 192 11.71 11.48 8.46
N GLN A 193 11.06 12.57 8.02
CA GLN A 193 9.61 12.73 8.05
C GLN A 193 8.87 11.64 7.24
N HIS A 194 9.45 11.14 6.15
CA HIS A 194 8.82 10.12 5.30
C HIS A 194 8.67 8.79 6.04
N VAL A 195 9.65 8.44 6.88
CA VAL A 195 9.60 7.24 7.73
C VAL A 195 8.44 7.36 8.72
N TYR A 196 8.29 8.51 9.40
CA TYR A 196 7.19 8.74 10.32
C TYR A 196 5.83 8.69 9.61
N VAL A 197 5.71 9.30 8.44
CA VAL A 197 4.49 9.24 7.61
C VAL A 197 4.16 7.79 7.25
N ALA A 198 5.13 7.01 6.78
CA ALA A 198 4.92 5.60 6.46
C ALA A 198 4.45 4.79 7.68
N VAL A 199 5.10 4.97 8.84
CA VAL A 199 4.74 4.30 10.09
C VAL A 199 3.30 4.62 10.50
N ILE A 200 2.93 5.90 10.52
CA ILE A 200 1.58 6.35 10.89
C ILE A 200 0.54 5.76 9.92
N LEU A 201 0.77 5.88 8.62
CA LEU A 201 -0.17 5.40 7.60
C LEU A 201 -0.34 3.89 7.60
N PHE A 202 0.72 3.14 7.85
CA PHE A 202 0.69 1.67 7.81
C PHE A 202 0.11 1.08 9.10
N LEU A 203 0.21 1.81 10.21
CA LEU A 203 -0.42 1.46 11.48
C LEU A 203 -1.92 1.79 11.48
N LEU A 204 -2.35 2.75 10.65
CA LEU A 204 -3.72 3.26 10.60
C LEU A 204 -4.79 2.14 10.45
N PRO A 205 -4.66 1.14 9.54
CA PRO A 205 -5.63 0.05 9.47
C PRO A 205 -5.69 -0.79 10.75
N VAL A 206 -4.56 -0.97 11.45
CA VAL A 206 -4.50 -1.72 12.71
C VAL A 206 -5.26 -0.95 13.80
N VAL A 207 -4.97 0.35 13.96
CA VAL A 207 -5.65 1.19 14.96
C VAL A 207 -7.15 1.28 14.68
N VAL A 208 -7.54 1.57 13.43
CA VAL A 208 -8.95 1.68 13.05
C VAL A 208 -9.70 0.38 13.27
N THR A 209 -9.09 -0.77 12.98
CA THR A 209 -9.74 -2.08 13.21
C THR A 209 -9.87 -2.43 14.68
N LEU A 210 -8.88 -2.10 15.50
CA LEU A 210 -8.94 -2.23 16.96
C LEU A 210 -10.05 -1.35 17.55
N MET A 211 -10.10 -0.07 17.17
CA MET A 211 -11.14 0.87 17.62
C MET A 211 -12.54 0.42 17.18
N ALA A 212 -12.67 -0.07 15.95
CA ALA A 212 -13.93 -0.59 15.43
C ALA A 212 -14.31 -1.97 15.99
N ARG A 213 -13.45 -2.61 16.79
CA ARG A 213 -13.60 -3.99 17.29
C ARG A 213 -13.91 -5.00 16.17
N ARG A 214 -13.29 -4.83 15.00
CA ARG A 214 -13.51 -5.66 13.81
C ARG A 214 -12.21 -6.28 13.34
N SER A 215 -12.25 -7.54 12.93
CA SER A 215 -11.06 -8.21 12.39
C SER A 215 -10.68 -7.64 11.03
N LEU A 216 -9.39 -7.45 10.81
CA LEU A 216 -8.82 -7.04 9.53
C LEU A 216 -8.77 -8.26 8.58
N ALA A 217 -9.51 -8.20 7.47
CA ALA A 217 -9.68 -9.33 6.56
C ALA A 217 -8.63 -9.34 5.44
N LEU A 218 -8.34 -10.53 4.90
CA LEU A 218 -7.65 -10.65 3.61
C LEU A 218 -8.67 -10.60 2.47
N PHE A 219 -8.29 -10.01 1.34
CA PHE A 219 -9.18 -9.67 0.20
C PHE A 219 -9.84 -10.89 -0.51
N ASN A 220 -9.68 -12.10 0.02
CA ASN A 220 -10.25 -13.34 -0.51
C ASN A 220 -11.47 -13.85 0.25
N LYS A 221 -11.82 -13.31 1.41
CA LYS A 221 -12.98 -13.78 2.16
C LYS A 221 -14.26 -13.18 1.56
N LYS A 222 -15.05 -14.00 0.86
CA LYS A 222 -16.48 -13.72 0.74
C LYS A 222 -17.06 -13.94 2.13
N ILE A 223 -17.32 -12.86 2.85
CA ILE A 223 -18.22 -12.94 4.00
C ILE A 223 -19.59 -13.19 3.37
N LYS A 224 -20.10 -14.42 3.53
CA LYS A 224 -21.51 -14.71 3.29
C LYS A 224 -22.31 -14.12 4.43
#